data_AF-A0AAJ8LUH7-F1
#
_entry.id   AF-A0AAJ8LUH7-F1
#
_cell.length_a   1.000
_cell.length_b   1.000
_cell.length_c   1.000
_cell.angle_alpha   90.00
_cell.angle_beta   90.00
_cell.angle_gamma   90.00
#
_symmetry.space_group_name_H-M   'P 1'
#
loop_
_entity.id
_entity.type
_entity.pdbx_description
1 polymer ?
#
loop_
_entity_poly.entity_id
_entity_poly.type
_entity_poly.pdbx_seq_one_letter_code
_entity_poly.pdbx_strand_id
1 'polypeptide(L)'
;MTRRKKQPVDPWIQKYIFPGGHIPSVREIISLFPDYELYLQDVESLRLHYAKTLDSWASRFEKHVPGIEQMHDERFVKMWRLYLQSSAAFFRLGGLDIHQFVFTKGVNNELECTRKHIYK
;
A
#
# COMPACT_ATOMS: atom_id res chain seq x y z
N MET A 1 -1.27 -2.75 -1.51
CA MET A 1 -1.06 -2.74 -0.04
C MET A 1 -1.34 -4.12 0.51
N THR A 2 -0.67 -4.50 1.59
CA THR A 2 -0.94 -5.76 2.29
C THR A 2 -0.90 -5.59 3.81
N ARG A 3 -1.44 -6.57 4.54
CA ARG A 3 -1.31 -6.69 6.02
C ARG A 3 -0.55 -7.96 6.40
N ARG A 4 0.00 -7.98 7.63
CA ARG A 4 0.68 -9.18 8.16
C ARG A 4 -0.29 -10.36 8.34
N LYS A 5 -1.51 -10.08 8.75
CA LYS A 5 -2.59 -11.07 8.96
C LYS A 5 -3.90 -10.49 8.43
N LYS A 6 -4.82 -11.37 8.02
CA LYS A 6 -6.19 -10.98 7.70
C LYS A 6 -6.81 -10.27 8.90
N GLN A 7 -7.32 -9.07 8.68
CA GLN A 7 -7.96 -8.24 9.69
C GLN A 7 -9.14 -7.51 9.06
N PRO A 8 -10.17 -7.18 9.85
CA PRO A 8 -11.20 -6.25 9.43
C PRO A 8 -10.60 -4.92 8.97
N VAL A 9 -11.26 -4.29 8.02
CA VAL A 9 -10.89 -2.95 7.57
C VAL A 9 -11.23 -1.97 8.69
N ASP A 10 -10.41 -0.94 8.86
CA ASP A 10 -10.69 0.12 9.83
C ASP A 10 -12.04 0.80 9.46
N PRO A 11 -13.02 0.84 10.40
CA PRO A 11 -14.36 1.36 10.08
C PRO A 11 -14.36 2.82 9.64
N TRP A 12 -13.43 3.63 10.13
CA TRP A 12 -13.32 5.04 9.75
C TRP A 12 -12.78 5.16 8.31
N ILE A 13 -11.73 4.41 7.96
CA ILE A 13 -11.21 4.34 6.59
C ILE A 13 -12.29 3.84 5.63
N GLN A 14 -13.02 2.79 6.00
CA GLN A 14 -14.10 2.24 5.16
C GLN A 14 -15.23 3.25 4.94
N LYS A 15 -15.59 4.02 5.97
CA LYS A 15 -16.68 4.99 5.87
C LYS A 15 -16.30 6.23 5.07
N TYR A 16 -15.07 6.73 5.25
CA TYR A 16 -14.72 8.09 4.82
C TYR A 16 -13.71 8.16 3.67
N ILE A 17 -12.85 7.16 3.49
CA ILE A 17 -11.74 7.23 2.52
C ILE A 17 -11.89 6.18 1.41
N PHE A 18 -12.07 4.90 1.76
CA PHE A 18 -12.14 3.79 0.80
C PHE A 18 -13.34 2.86 1.08
N PRO A 19 -14.57 3.26 0.70
CA PRO A 19 -15.74 2.40 0.80
C PRO A 19 -15.55 1.09 0.03
N GLY A 20 -15.76 -0.04 0.71
CA GLY A 20 -15.58 -1.38 0.14
C GLY A 20 -14.12 -1.82 -0.05
N GLY A 21 -13.15 -0.99 0.36
CA GLY A 21 -11.74 -1.33 0.25
C GLY A 21 -11.38 -2.53 1.12
N HIS A 22 -10.59 -3.46 0.58
CA HIS A 22 -10.02 -4.59 1.32
C HIS A 22 -8.50 -4.62 1.11
N ILE A 23 -7.76 -4.89 2.18
CA ILE A 23 -6.31 -5.03 2.13
C ILE A 23 -5.96 -6.48 2.47
N PRO A 24 -5.59 -7.31 1.48
CA PRO A 24 -5.26 -8.71 1.71
C PRO A 24 -3.94 -8.86 2.45
N SER A 25 -3.72 -10.02 3.05
CA SER A 25 -2.39 -10.43 3.50
C SER A 25 -1.56 -11.02 2.37
N VAL A 26 -0.22 -11.03 2.54
CA VAL A 26 0.69 -11.72 1.62
C VAL A 26 0.29 -13.20 1.47
N ARG A 27 -0.14 -13.82 2.58
CA ARG A 27 -0.65 -15.20 2.58
C ARG A 27 -1.86 -15.36 1.66
N GLU A 28 -2.86 -14.48 1.76
CA GLU A 28 -4.07 -14.53 0.94
C GLU A 28 -3.76 -14.38 -0.56
N ILE A 29 -2.78 -13.55 -0.91
CA ILE A 29 -2.35 -13.39 -2.31
C ILE A 29 -1.66 -14.66 -2.80
N ILE A 30 -0.60 -15.11 -2.10
CA ILE A 30 0.23 -16.24 -2.55
C ILE A 30 -0.58 -17.55 -2.53
N SER A 31 -1.56 -17.70 -1.65
CA SER A 31 -2.38 -18.91 -1.61
C SER A 31 -3.19 -19.14 -2.89
N LEU A 32 -3.45 -18.10 -3.69
CA LEU A 32 -4.17 -18.23 -4.95
C LEU A 32 -3.27 -18.71 -6.09
N PHE A 33 -1.94 -18.58 -5.98
CA PHE A 33 -1.03 -18.81 -7.10
C PHE A 33 -1.15 -20.22 -7.72
N PRO A 34 -1.24 -21.31 -6.94
CA PRO A 34 -1.39 -22.65 -7.49
C PRO A 34 -2.65 -22.83 -8.35
N ASP A 35 -3.76 -22.18 -7.98
CA ASP A 35 -5.05 -22.31 -8.68
C ASP A 35 -5.01 -21.72 -10.11
N TYR A 36 -4.00 -20.89 -10.40
CA TYR A 36 -3.83 -20.20 -11.68
C TYR A 36 -2.50 -20.51 -12.37
N GLU A 37 -1.80 -21.56 -11.94
CA GLU A 37 -0.47 -21.96 -12.45
C GLU A 37 0.56 -20.82 -12.38
N LEU A 38 0.49 -20.00 -11.32
CA LEU A 38 1.45 -18.92 -11.08
C LEU A 38 2.58 -19.41 -10.18
N TYR A 39 3.81 -19.10 -10.56
CA TYR A 39 5.02 -19.42 -9.80
C TYR A 39 5.64 -18.13 -9.28
N LEU A 40 5.71 -17.99 -7.96
CA LEU A 40 6.29 -16.82 -7.31
C LEU A 40 7.82 -16.80 -7.52
N GLN A 41 8.34 -15.67 -7.99
CA GLN A 41 9.77 -15.47 -8.24
C GLN A 41 10.41 -14.52 -7.23
N ASP A 42 9.72 -13.43 -6.86
CA ASP A 42 10.23 -12.47 -5.89
C ASP A 42 9.09 -11.72 -5.18
N VAL A 43 9.36 -11.27 -3.95
CA VAL A 43 8.50 -10.37 -3.19
C VAL A 43 9.36 -9.33 -2.50
N GLU A 44 9.17 -8.06 -2.86
CA GLU A 44 9.90 -6.95 -2.25
C GLU A 44 8.96 -6.05 -1.44
N SER A 45 9.31 -5.75 -0.18
CA SER A 45 8.58 -4.78 0.64
C SER A 45 9.09 -3.36 0.35
N LEU A 46 8.15 -2.47 0.06
CA LEU A 46 8.36 -1.03 -0.12
C LEU A 46 7.70 -0.23 1.02
N ARG A 47 7.49 -0.84 2.19
CA ARG A 47 6.78 -0.27 3.34
C ARG A 47 7.19 1.15 3.68
N LEU A 48 8.50 1.36 3.85
CA LEU A 48 9.04 2.67 4.26
C LEU A 48 9.07 3.67 3.11
N HIS A 49 9.15 3.20 1.85
CA HIS A 49 8.99 4.07 0.70
C HIS A 49 7.59 4.70 0.70
N TYR A 50 6.55 3.92 0.99
CA TYR A 50 5.20 4.46 1.01
C TYR A 50 4.92 5.39 2.19
N ALA A 51 5.55 5.16 3.35
CA ALA A 51 5.53 6.13 4.44
C ALA A 51 6.08 7.50 3.98
N LYS A 52 7.22 7.51 3.27
CA LYS A 52 7.82 8.75 2.71
C LYS A 52 6.92 9.39 1.64
N THR A 53 6.23 8.59 0.84
CA THR A 53 5.24 9.08 -0.13
C THR A 53 4.11 9.80 0.58
N LEU A 54 3.55 9.22 1.64
CA LEU A 54 2.48 9.83 2.43
C LEU A 54 2.93 11.11 3.12
N ASP A 55 4.16 11.18 3.63
CA ASP A 55 4.74 12.42 4.17
C ASP A 55 4.84 13.51 3.10
N SER A 56 5.29 13.12 1.91
CA SER A 56 5.44 14.00 0.76
C SER A 56 4.09 14.53 0.28
N TRP A 57 3.04 13.71 0.35
CA TRP A 57 1.67 14.11 0.06
C TRP A 57 1.11 15.00 1.14
N ALA A 58 1.31 14.68 2.42
CA ALA A 58 0.86 15.51 3.53
C ALA A 58 1.50 16.90 3.48
N SER A 59 2.82 16.99 3.26
CA SER A 59 3.50 18.28 3.13
C SER A 59 2.95 19.12 1.97
N ARG A 60 2.67 18.49 0.83
CA ARG A 60 2.06 19.18 -0.33
C ARG A 60 0.62 19.60 -0.04
N PHE A 61 -0.15 18.74 0.62
CA PHE A 61 -1.51 19.03 1.02
C PHE A 61 -1.56 20.27 1.92
N GLU A 62 -0.77 20.30 3.00
CA GLU A 62 -0.71 21.44 3.93
C GLU A 62 -0.39 22.77 3.22
N LYS A 63 0.54 22.75 2.26
CA LYS A 63 0.91 23.95 1.48
C LYS A 63 -0.25 24.49 0.63
N HIS A 64 -1.22 23.67 0.29
CA HIS A 64 -2.35 24.04 -0.57
C HIS A 64 -3.68 24.10 0.17
N VAL A 65 -3.70 23.91 1.50
CA VAL A 65 -4.93 24.01 2.32
C VAL A 65 -5.71 25.30 2.05
N PRO A 66 -5.10 26.50 1.95
CA PRO A 66 -5.86 27.72 1.67
C PRO A 66 -6.64 27.72 0.35
N GLY A 67 -6.18 26.98 -0.66
CA GLY A 67 -6.92 26.79 -1.92
C GLY A 67 -7.94 25.66 -1.84
N ILE A 68 -7.63 24.60 -1.09
CA ILE A 68 -8.52 23.46 -0.86
C ILE A 68 -9.76 23.88 -0.06
N GLU A 69 -9.61 24.76 0.92
CA GLU A 69 -10.71 25.32 1.73
C GLU A 69 -11.71 26.15 0.92
N GLN A 70 -11.33 26.59 -0.28
CA GLN A 70 -12.25 27.27 -1.20
C GLN A 70 -13.15 26.28 -1.97
N MET A 71 -12.71 25.02 -2.09
CA MET A 71 -13.43 23.96 -2.81
C MET A 71 -14.12 22.96 -1.87
N HIS A 72 -13.62 22.84 -0.64
CA HIS A 72 -14.04 21.87 0.36
C HIS A 72 -14.12 22.49 1.75
N ASP A 73 -14.93 21.92 2.62
CA ASP A 73 -15.10 22.43 3.98
C ASP A 73 -13.91 22.07 4.91
N GLU A 74 -13.85 22.75 6.06
CA GLU A 74 -12.83 22.50 7.08
C GLU A 74 -12.86 21.04 7.57
N ARG A 75 -14.03 20.41 7.56
CA ARG A 75 -14.22 19.00 7.93
C ARG A 75 -13.46 18.08 6.97
N PHE A 76 -13.55 18.30 5.67
CA PHE A 76 -12.79 17.57 4.66
C PHE A 76 -11.28 17.73 4.90
N VAL A 77 -10.82 18.95 5.16
CA VAL A 77 -9.39 19.21 5.41
C VAL A 77 -8.87 18.43 6.61
N LYS A 78 -9.59 18.47 7.73
CA LYS A 78 -9.24 17.71 8.95
C LYS A 78 -9.23 16.20 8.69
N MET A 79 -10.24 15.71 7.97
CA MET A 79 -10.34 14.30 7.60
C MET A 79 -9.16 13.85 6.74
N TRP A 80 -8.81 14.61 5.70
CA TRP A 80 -7.72 14.25 4.80
C TRP A 80 -6.35 14.31 5.47
N ARG A 81 -6.14 15.32 6.33
CA ARG A 81 -4.94 15.42 7.18
C ARG A 81 -4.80 14.20 8.09
N LEU A 82 -5.89 13.81 8.76
CA LEU A 82 -5.91 12.62 9.61
C LEU A 82 -5.58 11.36 8.80
N TYR A 83 -6.17 11.19 7.61
CA TYR A 83 -5.92 10.05 6.74
C TYR A 83 -4.43 9.94 6.36
N LEU A 84 -3.82 11.01 5.85
CA LEU A 84 -2.43 10.98 5.38
C LEU A 84 -1.45 10.68 6.52
N GLN A 85 -1.60 11.39 7.65
CA GLN A 85 -0.70 11.25 8.79
C GLN A 85 -0.84 9.89 9.49
N SER A 86 -2.09 9.44 9.73
CA SER A 86 -2.33 8.13 10.34
C SER A 86 -1.85 7.00 9.44
N SER A 87 -2.10 7.08 8.12
CA SER A 87 -1.60 6.08 7.18
C SER A 87 -0.08 5.99 7.21
N ALA A 88 0.62 7.12 7.19
CA ALA A 88 2.08 7.16 7.26
C ALA A 88 2.59 6.49 8.56
N ALA A 89 1.96 6.77 9.69
CA ALA A 89 2.28 6.12 10.97
C ALA A 89 2.03 4.60 10.93
N PHE A 90 0.91 4.14 10.37
CA PHE A 90 0.60 2.71 10.25
C PHE A 90 1.63 1.96 9.39
N PHE A 91 2.13 2.57 8.31
CA PHE A 91 3.24 2.02 7.53
C PHE A 91 4.52 1.93 8.37
N ARG A 92 4.89 2.97 9.13
CA ARG A 92 6.08 2.96 9.99
C ARG A 92 6.01 1.90 11.09
N LEU A 93 4.84 1.73 11.70
CA LEU A 93 4.58 0.77 12.78
C LEU A 93 4.42 -0.69 12.29
N GLY A 94 4.38 -0.92 10.97
CA GLY A 94 4.22 -2.27 10.42
C GLY A 94 2.79 -2.81 10.47
N GLY A 95 1.80 -1.94 10.70
CA GLY A 95 0.38 -2.30 10.59
C GLY A 95 -0.08 -2.44 9.14
N LEU A 96 0.60 -1.75 8.22
CA LEU A 96 0.42 -1.83 6.78
C LEU A 96 1.76 -2.02 6.07
N ASP A 97 1.71 -2.66 4.91
CA ASP A 97 2.84 -2.87 4.03
C ASP A 97 2.44 -2.65 2.56
N ILE A 98 3.43 -2.55 1.69
CA ILE A 98 3.28 -2.62 0.24
C ILE A 98 4.32 -3.58 -0.26
N HIS A 99 3.86 -4.58 -0.99
CA HIS A 99 4.72 -5.56 -1.63
C HIS A 99 4.57 -5.46 -3.14
N GLN A 100 5.70 -5.56 -3.83
CA GLN A 100 5.78 -5.83 -5.25
C GLN A 100 6.01 -7.34 -5.42
N PHE A 101 5.17 -7.99 -6.22
CA PHE A 101 5.25 -9.42 -6.50
C PHE A 101 5.73 -9.62 -7.93
N VAL A 102 6.75 -10.46 -8.11
CA VAL A 102 7.18 -10.95 -9.42
C VAL A 102 6.82 -12.42 -9.49
N PHE A 103 6.14 -12.82 -10.56
CA PHE A 103 5.70 -14.19 -10.77
C PHE A 103 5.69 -14.52 -12.26
N THR A 104 5.74 -15.81 -12.59
CA THR A 104 5.61 -16.33 -13.94
C THR A 104 4.37 -17.18 -14.06
N LYS A 105 3.84 -17.32 -15.28
CA LYS A 105 2.86 -18.35 -15.60
C LYS A 105 3.62 -19.61 -16.00
N GLY A 106 3.44 -20.69 -15.25
CA GLY A 106 4.25 -21.91 -15.39
C GLY A 106 5.69 -21.76 -14.89
N VAL A 107 6.42 -22.87 -14.96
CA VAL A 107 7.85 -22.95 -14.61
C VAL A 107 8.67 -22.18 -15.66
N ASN A 108 9.56 -21.31 -15.20
CA ASN A 108 10.50 -20.59 -16.07
C ASN A 108 11.93 -20.79 -15.56
N ASN A 109 12.73 -21.56 -16.31
CA ASN A 109 14.13 -21.86 -15.98
C ASN A 109 15.13 -20.90 -16.68
N GLU A 110 14.65 -19.91 -17.43
CA GLU A 110 15.48 -18.94 -18.16
C GLU A 110 15.82 -17.71 -17.32
N LEU A 111 15.17 -17.54 -16.16
CA LEU A 111 15.43 -16.43 -15.25
C LEU A 111 16.85 -16.51 -14.67
N GLU A 112 17.53 -15.37 -14.57
CA GLU A 112 18.83 -15.29 -13.92
C GLU A 112 18.73 -15.71 -12.44
N CYS A 113 19.69 -16.51 -11.97
CA CYS A 113 19.75 -16.91 -10.55
C CYS A 113 19.99 -15.73 -9.57
N THR A 114 20.22 -14.52 -10.07
CA THR A 114 20.49 -13.33 -9.25
C THR A 114 19.60 -12.15 -9.66
N ARG A 115 19.37 -11.24 -8.72
CA ARG A 115 18.55 -10.03 -8.94
C ARG A 115 19.36 -8.81 -9.38
N LYS A 116 20.59 -9.00 -9.88
CA LYS A 116 21.48 -7.88 -10.23
C LYS A 116 20.88 -6.92 -11.26
N HIS A 117 20.05 -7.42 -12.17
CA HIS A 117 19.37 -6.59 -13.18
C HIS A 117 18.32 -5.65 -12.59
N ILE A 118 17.80 -5.91 -11.38
CA ILE A 118 16.77 -5.08 -10.72
C ILE A 118 17.38 -3.82 -10.10
N TYR A 119 18.60 -3.90 -9.58
CA TYR A 119 19.22 -2.83 -8.78
C TYR A 119 20.31 -2.05 -9.53
N LYS A 120 20.17 -1.88 -10.85
CA LYS A 120 21.09 -1.09 -11.67
C LYS A 120 20.84 0.41 -11.56
#